data_AF-A0A3G4VC00-F1
#
_entry.id   AF-A0A3G4VC00-F1
#
_cell.length_a   1.000
_cell.length_b   1.000
_cell.length_c   1.000
_cell.angle_alpha   90.00
_cell.angle_beta   90.00
_cell.angle_gamma   90.00
#
_symmetry.space_group_name_H-M   'P 1'
#
loop_
_entity.id
_entity.type
_entity.pdbx_description
1 polymer ?
#
loop_
_entity_poly.entity_id
_entity_poly.type
_entity_poly.pdbx_seq_one_letter_code
_entity_poly.pdbx_strand_id
1 'polypeptide(L)'
;MTIQVYSDPCHLPCPDLPHHSLTKEDKQRGLSFLKRTKQELCDKQLAPLREQMTTLKEQGRASDDQAEQRRIGSEIEKLKSQAQRIQDRWS
;
A
#
# COMPACT_ATOMS: atom_id res chain seq x y z
N MET A 1 23.85 35.24 -24.08
CA MET A 1 24.11 34.61 -22.77
C MET A 1 24.05 33.11 -22.97
N THR A 2 25.16 32.40 -22.80
CA THR A 2 25.24 30.94 -22.96
C THR A 2 24.93 30.26 -21.64
N ILE A 3 23.83 29.50 -21.59
CA ILE A 3 23.44 28.71 -20.42
C ILE A 3 24.41 27.53 -20.31
N GLN A 4 25.24 27.49 -19.27
CA GLN A 4 26.04 26.31 -18.97
C GLN A 4 25.13 25.22 -18.38
N VAL A 5 24.98 24.14 -19.12
CA VAL A 5 24.29 22.93 -18.65
C VAL A 5 25.30 22.14 -17.82
N TYR A 6 25.16 22.19 -16.50
CA TYR A 6 25.91 21.31 -15.61
C TYR A 6 25.19 19.96 -15.58
N SER A 7 25.74 18.96 -16.28
CA SER A 7 25.37 17.57 -16.04
C SER A 7 26.08 17.11 -14.77
N ASP A 8 25.34 16.67 -13.76
CA ASP A 8 25.93 15.95 -12.63
C ASP A 8 26.79 14.80 -13.18
N PRO A 9 28.03 14.62 -12.70
CA PRO A 9 28.85 13.50 -13.11
C PRO A 9 28.12 12.22 -12.71
N CYS A 10 27.51 11.56 -13.69
CA CYS A 10 26.94 10.24 -13.51
C CYS A 10 28.11 9.32 -13.17
N HIS A 11 28.24 8.93 -11.90
CA HIS A 11 29.27 8.02 -11.44
C HIS A 11 29.08 6.67 -12.14
N LEU A 12 29.68 6.52 -13.31
CA LEU A 12 29.79 5.25 -13.98
C LEU A 12 30.68 4.37 -13.11
N PRO A 13 30.30 3.10 -12.92
CA PRO A 13 31.08 2.22 -12.08
C PRO A 13 32.47 2.01 -12.72
N CYS A 14 33.53 2.14 -11.92
CA CYS A 14 34.93 2.21 -12.37
C CYS A 14 35.36 0.96 -13.18
N PRO A 15 35.66 1.06 -14.49
CA PRO A 15 35.72 -0.07 -15.42
C PRO A 15 36.65 -1.23 -15.02
N ASP A 16 37.65 -0.98 -14.18
CA ASP A 16 38.68 -1.94 -13.78
C ASP A 16 38.37 -2.74 -12.50
N LEU A 17 37.29 -2.41 -11.79
CA LEU A 17 36.85 -3.16 -10.59
C LEU A 17 35.66 -4.06 -10.92
N PRO A 18 35.60 -5.30 -10.39
CA PRO A 18 34.40 -6.12 -10.49
C PRO A 18 33.24 -5.42 -9.77
N HIS A 19 32.28 -4.94 -10.55
CA HIS A 19 31.08 -4.30 -10.00
C HIS A 19 30.06 -5.35 -9.61
N HIS A 20 29.75 -5.43 -8.32
CA HIS A 20 28.63 -6.20 -7.80
C HIS A 20 27.29 -5.49 -8.04
N SER A 21 27.06 -5.06 -9.28
CA SER A 21 25.77 -4.49 -9.69
C SER A 21 24.77 -5.60 -9.96
N LEU A 22 23.52 -5.38 -9.57
CA LEU A 22 22.43 -6.30 -9.87
C LEU A 22 22.29 -6.48 -11.39
N THR A 23 22.17 -7.73 -11.83
CA THR A 23 21.82 -8.06 -13.21
C THR A 23 20.41 -7.56 -13.54
N LYS A 24 20.06 -7.53 -14.82
CA LYS A 24 18.70 -7.17 -15.25
C LYS A 24 17.67 -8.13 -14.64
N GLU A 25 18.03 -9.40 -14.58
CA GLU A 25 17.26 -10.49 -14.02
C GLU A 25 17.04 -10.30 -12.51
N ASP A 26 18.09 -9.91 -11.78
CA ASP A 26 18.00 -9.63 -10.34
C ASP A 26 17.11 -8.42 -10.05
N LYS A 27 17.22 -7.36 -10.86
CA LYS A 27 16.34 -6.19 -10.75
C LYS A 27 14.89 -6.57 -10.99
N GLN A 28 14.61 -7.33 -12.05
CA GLN A 28 13.25 -7.78 -12.36
C GLN A 28 12.66 -8.67 -11.25
N ARG A 29 13.48 -9.58 -10.71
CA ARG A 29 13.11 -10.42 -9.57
C ARG A 29 12.81 -9.57 -8.33
N GLY A 30 13.67 -8.60 -8.02
CA GLY A 30 13.48 -7.67 -6.91
C GLY A 30 12.17 -6.88 -7.03
N LEU A 31 11.85 -6.35 -8.22
CA LEU A 31 10.58 -5.67 -8.47
C LEU A 31 9.37 -6.59 -8.27
N SER A 32 9.47 -7.85 -8.70
CA SER A 32 8.38 -8.83 -8.50
C SER A 32 8.13 -9.11 -7.01
N PHE A 33 9.19 -9.24 -6.22
CA PHE A 33 9.09 -9.41 -4.77
C PHE A 33 8.54 -8.18 -4.08
N LEU A 34 8.99 -6.98 -4.47
CA LEU A 34 8.43 -5.74 -3.93
C LEU A 34 6.93 -5.61 -4.19
N LYS A 35 6.47 -5.94 -5.41
CA LYS A 35 5.03 -5.95 -5.73
C LYS A 35 4.26 -6.93 -4.84
N ARG A 36 4.79 -8.14 -4.67
CA ARG A 36 4.18 -9.17 -3.81
C ARG A 36 4.12 -8.71 -2.35
N THR A 37 5.22 -8.19 -1.80
CA THR A 37 5.27 -7.73 -0.41
C THR A 37 4.33 -6.55 -0.16
N LYS A 38 4.22 -5.60 -1.09
CA LYS A 38 3.22 -4.52 -1.00
C LYS A 38 1.80 -5.08 -0.89
N GLN A 39 1.46 -6.05 -1.74
CA GLN A 39 0.14 -6.71 -1.71
C GLN A 39 -0.10 -7.42 -0.37
N GLU A 40 0.87 -8.23 0.09
CA GLU A 40 0.76 -8.95 1.37
C GLU A 40 0.60 -8.00 2.57
N LEU A 41 1.29 -6.86 2.57
CA LEU A 41 1.15 -5.85 3.63
C LEU A 41 -0.20 -5.13 3.55
N CYS A 42 -0.68 -4.80 2.36
CA CYS A 42 -2.00 -4.23 2.15
C CYS A 42 -3.08 -5.18 2.70
N ASP A 43 -3.03 -6.45 2.31
CA ASP A 43 -4.02 -7.45 2.73
C ASP A 43 -3.99 -7.69 4.25
N LYS A 44 -2.80 -7.74 4.87
CA LYS A 44 -2.66 -7.82 6.34
C LYS A 44 -3.30 -6.64 7.06
N GLN A 45 -3.21 -5.43 6.50
CA GLN A 45 -3.83 -4.23 7.09
C GLN A 45 -5.36 -4.20 6.86
N LEU A 46 -5.83 -4.71 5.73
CA LEU A 46 -7.26 -4.75 5.40
C LEU A 46 -8.02 -5.86 6.11
N ALA A 47 -7.39 -7.00 6.40
CA ALA A 47 -8.00 -8.14 7.07
C ALA A 47 -8.78 -7.78 8.36
N PRO A 48 -8.17 -7.11 9.37
CA PRO A 48 -8.88 -6.76 10.60
C PRO A 48 -10.03 -5.77 10.36
N LEU A 49 -9.90 -4.87 9.37
CA LEU A 49 -10.98 -3.93 9.03
C LEU A 49 -12.17 -4.64 8.40
N ARG A 50 -11.93 -5.66 7.57
CA ARG A 50 -12.99 -6.49 6.97
C ARG A 50 -13.74 -7.25 8.06
N GLU A 51 -13.02 -7.85 9.01
CA GLU A 51 -13.62 -8.55 10.16
C GLU A 51 -14.45 -7.61 11.04
N GLN A 52 -13.93 -6.43 11.37
CA GLN A 52 -14.69 -5.44 12.13
C GLN A 52 -15.97 -5.02 11.40
N MET A 53 -15.91 -4.80 10.08
CA MET A 53 -17.08 -4.47 9.29
C MET A 53 -18.11 -5.61 9.26
N THR A 54 -17.69 -6.89 9.19
CA THR A 54 -18.64 -8.01 9.22
C THR A 54 -19.35 -8.09 10.57
N THR A 55 -18.61 -7.96 11.67
CA THR A 55 -19.17 -7.95 13.02
C THR A 55 -20.16 -6.80 13.22
N LEU A 56 -19.80 -5.58 12.81
CA LEU A 56 -20.69 -4.42 12.88
C LEU A 56 -21.96 -4.60 12.03
N LYS A 57 -21.84 -5.19 10.83
CA LYS A 57 -23.01 -5.49 9.99
C LYS A 57 -23.93 -6.51 10.64
N GLU A 58 -23.39 -7.53 11.30
CA GLU A 58 -24.17 -8.52 12.03
C GLU A 58 -24.89 -7.89 13.24
N GLN A 59 -24.18 -7.07 14.02
CA GLN A 59 -24.76 -6.29 15.12
C GLN A 59 -25.89 -5.39 14.63
N GLY A 60 -25.69 -4.67 13.52
CA GLY A 60 -26.71 -3.79 12.95
C GLY A 60 -27.92 -4.54 12.39
N ARG A 61 -27.76 -5.80 11.97
CA ARG A 61 -28.88 -6.66 11.56
C ARG A 61 -29.64 -7.24 12.74
N ALA A 62 -28.96 -7.47 13.86
CA ALA A 62 -29.54 -8.03 15.08
C ALA A 62 -30.19 -6.97 15.98
N SER A 63 -29.81 -5.70 15.84
CA SER A 63 -30.38 -4.60 16.61
C SER A 63 -31.68 -4.10 15.99
N ASP A 64 -32.71 -3.96 16.82
CA ASP A 64 -34.00 -3.34 16.47
C ASP A 64 -34.03 -1.82 16.77
N ASP A 65 -32.97 -1.27 17.38
CA ASP A 65 -32.86 0.16 17.69
C ASP A 65 -32.32 0.96 16.49
N GLN A 66 -33.13 1.88 15.98
CA GLN A 66 -32.71 2.79 14.90
C GLN A 66 -31.51 3.66 15.27
N ALA A 67 -31.37 4.07 16.54
CA ALA A 67 -30.24 4.90 16.94
C ALA A 67 -28.93 4.11 16.88
N GLU A 68 -28.95 2.86 17.36
CA GLU A 68 -27.83 1.93 17.26
C GLU A 68 -27.49 1.61 15.79
N GLN A 69 -28.48 1.31 14.94
CA GLN A 69 -28.25 1.07 13.51
C GLN A 69 -27.57 2.25 12.81
N ARG A 70 -27.97 3.50 13.13
CA ARG A 70 -27.32 4.71 12.58
C ARG A 70 -25.88 4.86 13.05
N ARG A 71 -25.61 4.56 14.33
CA ARG A 71 -24.25 4.58 14.88
C ARG A 71 -23.37 3.56 14.18
N ILE A 72 -23.85 2.32 14.06
CA ILE A 72 -23.16 1.22 13.37
C ILE A 72 -22.88 1.59 11.91
N GLY A 73 -23.86 2.16 11.19
CA GLY A 73 -23.67 2.64 9.82
C GLY A 73 -22.56 3.68 9.72
N SER A 74 -22.51 4.63 10.65
CA SER A 74 -21.45 5.64 10.71
C SER A 74 -20.07 5.05 10.98
N GLU A 75 -19.98 4.03 11.85
CA GLU A 75 -18.74 3.32 12.13
C GLU A 75 -18.25 2.52 10.90
N ILE A 76 -19.15 1.87 10.17
CA ILE A 76 -18.83 1.17 8.92
C ILE A 76 -18.27 2.14 7.88
N GLU A 77 -18.86 3.33 7.71
CA GLU A 77 -18.35 4.32 6.75
C GLU A 77 -16.95 4.86 7.12
N LYS A 78 -16.65 4.99 8.42
CA LYS A 78 -15.30 5.32 8.88
C LYS A 78 -14.31 4.21 8.52
N LEU A 79 -14.67 2.95 8.75
CA LEU A 79 -13.83 1.81 8.42
C LEU A 79 -13.60 1.69 6.90
N LYS A 80 -14.62 1.96 6.08
CA LYS A 80 -14.48 2.01 4.61
C LYS A 80 -13.50 3.09 4.18
N SER A 81 -13.62 4.29 4.74
CA SER A 81 -12.70 5.40 4.47
C SER A 81 -11.26 5.05 4.85
N GLN A 82 -11.06 4.36 5.98
CA GLN A 82 -9.75 3.89 6.41
C GLN A 82 -9.20 2.81 5.47
N ALA A 83 -10.03 1.86 5.05
CA ALA A 83 -9.65 0.81 4.09
C ALA A 83 -9.24 1.41 2.74
N GLN A 84 -9.95 2.43 2.25
CA GLN A 84 -9.59 3.14 1.02
C GLN A 84 -8.21 3.79 1.14
N ARG A 85 -7.92 4.49 2.24
CA ARG A 85 -6.59 5.10 2.46
C ARG A 85 -5.46 4.06 2.47
N ILE A 86 -5.72 2.88 3.03
CA ILE A 86 -4.75 1.78 3.01
C ILE A 86 -4.54 1.30 1.57
N GLN A 87 -5.60 1.13 0.78
CA GLN A 87 -5.49 0.76 -0.63
C GLN A 87 -4.71 1.82 -1.41
N ASP A 88 -5.04 3.10 -1.27
CA ASP A 88 -4.36 4.20 -1.97
C ASP A 88 -2.87 4.27 -1.61
N ARG A 89 -2.51 3.98 -0.36
CA ARG A 89 -1.11 3.95 0.10
C ARG A 89 -0.28 2.84 -0.57
N TRP A 90 -0.90 1.69 -0.83
CA TRP A 90 -0.20 0.49 -1.33
C TRP A 90 -0.38 0.28 -2.84
N SER A 91 -1.24 1.06 -3.49
CA SER A 91 -1.46 1.05 -4.94
C SER A 91 -0.26 1.57 -5.76
#